data_AF-A0A146KPU0-F1
#
_entry.id   AF-A0A146KPU0-F1
#
_cell.length_a   1.000
_cell.length_b   1.000
_cell.length_c   1.000
_cell.angle_alpha   90.00
_cell.angle_beta   90.00
_cell.angle_gamma   90.00
#
_symmetry.space_group_name_H-M   'P 1'
#
loop_
_entity.id
_entity.type
_entity.pdbx_description
1 polymer ?
#
loop_
_entity_poly.entity_id
_entity_poly.type
_entity_poly.pdbx_seq_one_letter_code
_entity_poly.pdbx_strand_id
1 'polypeptide(L)'
;ATINYDSTAERMGENKTPLMVVLLQEIQRYNVLLDEIGKSLVDLQKGIKGFLVMSPSLENIFDCMYEGRVPAPWLKAYPSLLSLGSWSRDLIHRVEHFNRWAATLTPPIAFWLSAFTFPTGFLTAVLQTSARKEGKSIDLLVWDFTPQEQAVVFPPEDGVYVRGMYLEGASWHKKNQTLMEPSLMELFCPLPPIHFRPVEQTKQRPKGMYECPVYYYPQRAGTQGREAFVVVVELRSGEHPSEFWIKRGTAILLSLSN
;
A
#
# COMPACT_ATOMS: atom_id res chain seq x y z
N ALA A 1 14.49 3.54 15.79
CA ALA A 1 15.11 2.21 15.75
C ALA A 1 14.84 1.61 14.37
N THR A 2 15.86 1.04 13.73
CA THR A 2 15.72 0.33 12.45
C THR A 2 15.16 -1.07 12.69
N ILE A 3 14.64 -1.70 11.64
CA ILE A 3 14.19 -3.10 11.69
C ILE A 3 15.42 -3.99 11.51
N ASN A 4 15.58 -5.03 12.34
CA ASN A 4 16.77 -5.90 12.32
C ASN A 4 16.76 -6.82 11.09
N TYR A 5 17.40 -6.38 10.00
CA TYR A 5 17.48 -7.12 8.74
C TYR A 5 18.24 -8.44 8.90
N ASP A 6 19.44 -8.40 9.49
CA ASP A 6 20.35 -9.56 9.55
C ASP A 6 19.73 -10.70 10.35
N SER A 7 19.21 -10.40 11.55
CA SER A 7 18.52 -11.39 12.38
C SER A 7 17.28 -11.96 11.67
N THR A 8 16.54 -11.14 10.93
CA THR A 8 15.38 -11.60 10.17
C THR A 8 15.79 -12.54 9.04
N ALA A 9 16.82 -12.17 8.28
CA ALA A 9 17.34 -12.96 7.16
C ALA A 9 17.95 -14.30 7.62
N GLU A 10 18.68 -14.30 8.73
CA GLU A 10 19.23 -15.51 9.37
C GLU A 10 18.12 -16.47 9.79
N ARG A 11 17.09 -15.96 10.49
CA ARG A 11 15.96 -16.79 10.95
C ARG A 11 15.11 -17.37 9.81
N MET A 12 15.10 -16.73 8.64
CA MET A 12 14.42 -17.26 7.44
C MET A 12 15.19 -18.41 6.77
N GLY A 13 16.50 -18.56 7.02
CA GLY A 13 17.33 -19.57 6.41
C GLY A 13 17.51 -19.41 4.88
N GLU A 14 17.94 -20.47 4.21
CA GLU A 14 18.30 -20.45 2.78
C GLU A 14 17.07 -20.47 1.85
N ASN A 15 16.02 -21.21 2.21
CA ASN A 15 14.83 -21.42 1.38
C ASN A 15 13.79 -20.31 1.59
N LYS A 16 14.03 -19.14 0.99
CA LYS A 16 13.14 -17.97 1.10
C LYS A 16 11.93 -18.09 0.16
N THR A 17 10.73 -17.97 0.72
CA THR A 17 9.49 -17.82 -0.08
C THR A 17 9.45 -16.45 -0.77
N PRO A 18 8.65 -16.27 -1.83
CA PRO A 18 8.49 -14.95 -2.47
C PRO A 18 8.09 -13.85 -1.48
N LEU A 19 7.18 -14.16 -0.54
CA LEU A 19 6.75 -13.22 0.50
C LEU A 19 7.87 -12.86 1.49
N MET A 20 8.74 -13.80 1.84
CA MET A 20 9.92 -13.53 2.67
C MET A 20 10.89 -12.57 1.97
N VAL A 21 11.11 -12.76 0.66
CA VAL A 21 11.94 -11.85 -0.14
C VAL A 21 11.35 -10.45 -0.15
N VAL A 22 10.03 -10.31 -0.34
CA VAL A 22 9.35 -9.02 -0.28
C VAL A 22 9.54 -8.36 1.10
N LEU A 23 9.35 -9.09 2.20
CA LEU A 23 9.57 -8.56 3.55
C LEU A 23 11.01 -8.02 3.71
N LEU A 24 12.02 -8.78 3.29
CA LEU A 24 13.43 -8.34 3.37
C LEU A 24 13.69 -7.07 2.56
N GLN A 25 13.12 -6.96 1.36
CA GLN A 25 13.24 -5.76 0.53
C GLN A 25 12.55 -4.54 1.16
N GLU A 26 11.36 -4.72 1.74
CA GLU A 26 10.66 -3.64 2.44
C GLU A 26 11.45 -3.19 3.68
N ILE A 27 11.97 -4.12 4.47
CA ILE A 27 12.85 -3.82 5.61
C ILE A 27 14.04 -2.99 5.16
N GLN A 28 14.71 -3.39 4.08
CA GLN A 28 15.87 -2.66 3.57
C GLN A 28 15.50 -1.23 3.15
N ARG A 29 14.40 -1.05 2.41
CA ARG A 29 13.94 0.28 1.96
C ARG A 29 13.55 1.19 3.13
N TYR A 30 12.86 0.66 4.13
CA TYR A 30 12.53 1.43 5.34
C TYR A 30 13.77 1.78 6.15
N ASN A 31 14.73 0.87 6.28
CA ASN A 31 15.98 1.17 6.99
C ASN A 31 16.79 2.26 6.28
N VAL A 32 16.87 2.25 4.94
CA VAL A 32 17.49 3.33 4.16
C VAL A 32 16.80 4.66 4.41
N LEU A 33 15.46 4.69 4.39
CA LEU A 33 14.69 5.91 4.70
C LEU A 33 14.98 6.42 6.11
N LEU A 34 14.94 5.55 7.12
CA LEU A 34 15.16 5.93 8.52
C LEU A 34 16.58 6.47 8.75
N ASP A 35 17.58 5.90 8.08
CA ASP A 35 18.96 6.39 8.11
C ASP A 35 19.09 7.76 7.42
N GLU A 36 18.44 7.96 6.25
CA GLU A 36 18.42 9.25 5.56
C GLU A 36 17.75 10.34 6.42
N ILE A 37 16.63 10.04 7.09
CA ILE A 37 15.98 10.94 8.04
C ILE A 37 16.91 11.24 9.22
N GLY A 38 17.51 10.21 9.82
CA GLY A 38 18.41 10.38 10.97
C GLY A 38 19.60 11.29 10.65
N LYS A 39 20.29 11.03 9.54
CA LYS A 39 21.43 11.83 9.05
C LYS A 39 21.01 13.26 8.76
N SER A 40 19.95 13.45 7.97
CA SER A 40 19.47 14.78 7.61
C SER A 40 19.07 15.63 8.82
N LEU A 41 18.43 15.04 9.83
CA LEU A 41 18.07 15.75 11.07
C LEU A 41 19.30 16.12 11.92
N VAL A 42 20.30 15.23 12.02
CA VAL A 42 21.55 15.50 12.74
C VAL A 42 22.33 16.62 12.05
N ASP A 43 22.44 16.57 10.73
CA ASP A 43 23.16 17.59 9.96
C ASP A 43 22.43 18.93 9.97
N LEU A 44 21.09 18.93 9.90
CA LEU A 44 20.29 20.14 10.08
C LEU A 44 20.53 20.77 11.45
N GLN A 45 20.57 19.97 12.52
CA GLN A 45 20.84 20.48 13.87
C GLN A 45 22.24 21.09 13.98
N LYS A 46 23.25 20.48 13.34
CA LYS A 46 24.62 21.03 13.29
C LYS A 46 24.67 22.31 12.45
N GLY A 47 23.93 22.36 11.34
CA GLY A 47 23.80 23.53 10.48
C GLY A 47 23.24 24.74 11.23
N ILE A 48 22.13 24.56 11.95
CA ILE A 48 21.51 25.62 12.77
C ILE A 48 22.46 26.14 13.86
N LYS A 49 23.29 25.26 14.44
CA LYS A 49 24.27 25.63 15.47
C LYS A 49 25.57 26.23 14.90
N GLY A 50 25.72 26.30 13.58
CA GLY A 50 26.93 26.79 12.91
C GLY A 50 28.12 25.82 12.91
N PHE A 51 27.89 24.55 13.28
CA PHE A 51 28.92 23.50 13.21
C PHE A 51 29.07 22.87 11.82
N LEU A 52 28.09 23.09 10.94
CA LEU A 52 28.08 22.63 9.55
C LEU A 52 27.63 23.80 8.67
N VAL A 53 28.15 23.88 7.44
CA VAL A 53 27.66 24.84 6.45
C VAL A 53 26.24 24.44 6.03
N MET A 54 25.32 25.40 6.03
CA MET A 54 23.96 25.20 5.56
C MET A 54 23.97 25.04 4.04
N SER A 55 23.83 23.81 3.56
CA SER A 55 23.73 23.52 2.13
C SER A 55 22.31 23.81 1.62
N PRO A 56 22.12 24.04 0.31
CA PRO A 56 20.77 24.22 -0.26
C PRO A 56 19.82 23.04 0.03
N SER A 57 20.36 21.82 0.16
CA SER A 57 19.58 20.65 0.55
C SER A 57 19.11 20.70 2.01
N LEU A 58 19.95 21.17 2.93
CA LEU A 58 19.59 21.34 4.34
C LEU A 58 18.63 22.51 4.54
N GLU A 59 18.81 23.62 3.80
CA GLU A 59 17.86 24.73 3.78
C GLU A 59 16.47 24.25 3.32
N ASN A 60 16.42 23.48 2.24
CA ASN A 60 15.15 22.93 1.77
C ASN A 60 14.45 22.04 2.82
N ILE A 61 15.21 21.21 3.54
CA ILE A 61 14.67 20.39 4.63
C ILE A 61 14.14 21.28 5.76
N PHE A 62 14.91 22.31 6.15
CA PHE A 62 14.49 23.29 7.15
C PHE A 62 13.17 23.96 6.78
N ASP A 63 13.06 24.49 5.56
CA ASP A 63 11.86 25.19 5.07
C ASP A 63 10.65 24.25 5.03
N CYS A 64 10.84 23.02 4.52
CA CYS A 64 9.77 22.02 4.52
C CYS A 64 9.28 21.73 5.94
N MET A 65 10.20 21.52 6.88
CA MET A 65 9.84 21.23 8.28
C MET A 65 9.15 22.42 8.95
N TYR A 66 9.64 23.64 8.70
CA TYR A 66 9.04 24.88 9.20
C TYR A 66 7.61 25.08 8.70
N GLU A 67 7.35 24.74 7.43
CA GLU A 67 6.03 24.80 6.80
C GLU A 67 5.14 23.57 7.07
N GLY A 68 5.63 22.57 7.82
CA GLY A 68 4.89 21.34 8.10
C GLY A 68 4.73 20.40 6.89
N ARG A 69 5.58 20.55 5.86
CA ARG A 69 5.66 19.67 4.68
C ARG A 69 6.74 18.59 4.86
N VAL A 70 6.56 17.47 4.18
CA VAL A 70 7.56 16.40 4.14
C VAL A 70 8.65 16.77 3.11
N PRO A 71 9.93 16.79 3.48
CA PRO A 71 11.04 16.96 2.54
C PRO A 71 11.03 15.93 1.41
N ALA A 72 11.28 16.37 0.18
CA ALA A 72 11.27 15.50 -1.00
C ALA A 72 12.18 14.26 -0.89
N PRO A 73 13.38 14.30 -0.28
CA PRO A 73 14.21 13.11 -0.10
C PRO A 73 13.50 11.99 0.69
N TRP A 74 12.67 12.34 1.69
CA TRP A 74 11.98 11.36 2.53
C TRP A 74 10.78 10.70 1.83
N LEU A 75 10.27 11.32 0.77
CA LEU A 75 9.18 10.78 -0.06
C LEU A 75 9.67 9.78 -1.12
N LYS A 76 10.99 9.55 -1.21
CA LYS A 76 11.58 8.56 -2.13
C LYS A 76 11.24 7.13 -1.75
N ALA A 77 10.96 6.81 -0.49
CA ALA A 77 10.58 5.45 -0.13
C ALA A 77 9.14 5.14 -0.59
N TYR A 78 8.21 6.04 -0.27
CA TYR A 78 6.82 5.97 -0.70
C TYR A 78 6.24 7.39 -0.89
N PRO A 79 5.41 7.63 -1.93
CA PRO A 79 4.77 8.92 -2.13
C PRO A 79 3.70 9.16 -1.07
N SER A 80 3.53 10.43 -0.67
CA SER A 80 2.54 10.85 0.31
C SER A 80 2.14 12.30 0.07
N LEU A 81 0.88 12.63 0.35
CA LEU A 81 0.36 14.00 0.40
C LEU A 81 0.10 14.48 1.84
N LEU A 82 0.35 13.62 2.84
CA LEU A 82 0.16 13.95 4.25
C LEU A 82 1.10 15.09 4.71
N SER A 83 0.60 15.90 5.65
CA SER A 83 1.44 16.84 6.40
C SER A 83 2.55 16.10 7.17
N LEU A 84 3.63 16.79 7.52
CA LEU A 84 4.76 16.20 8.25
C LEU A 84 4.32 15.49 9.55
N GLY A 85 3.37 16.07 10.28
CA GLY A 85 2.83 15.48 11.50
C GLY A 85 2.06 14.18 11.23
N SER A 86 1.18 14.15 10.22
CA SER A 86 0.45 12.94 9.85
C SER A 86 1.36 11.88 9.24
N TRP A 87 2.29 12.28 8.37
CA TRP A 87 3.27 11.41 7.73
C TRP A 87 4.22 10.75 8.74
N SER A 88 4.68 11.47 9.76
CA SER A 88 5.56 10.88 10.78
C SER A 88 4.85 9.78 11.58
N ARG A 89 3.57 9.97 11.92
CA ARG A 89 2.75 8.92 12.56
C ARG A 89 2.52 7.73 11.62
N ASP A 90 2.20 8.00 10.36
CA ASP A 90 2.03 6.98 9.32
C ASP A 90 3.31 6.15 9.15
N LEU A 91 4.49 6.79 9.10
CA LEU A 91 5.79 6.14 9.06
C LEU A 91 6.01 5.22 10.27
N ILE A 92 5.68 5.65 11.49
CA ILE A 92 5.79 4.81 12.68
C ILE A 92 4.93 3.55 12.54
N HIS A 93 3.70 3.68 12.06
CA HIS A 93 2.81 2.54 11.85
C HIS A 93 3.30 1.59 10.74
N ARG A 94 3.90 2.12 9.68
CA ARG A 94 4.51 1.33 8.60
C ARG A 94 5.70 0.52 9.10
N VAL A 95 6.62 1.16 9.81
CA VAL A 95 7.80 0.50 10.40
C VAL A 95 7.35 -0.59 11.36
N GLU A 96 6.36 -0.30 12.22
CA GLU A 96 5.82 -1.27 13.16
C GLU A 96 5.14 -2.46 12.46
N HIS A 97 4.46 -2.22 11.33
CA HIS A 97 3.85 -3.29 10.52
C HIS A 97 4.89 -4.33 10.09
N PHE A 98 6.00 -3.88 9.49
CA PHE A 98 7.07 -4.78 9.03
C PHE A 98 7.91 -5.32 10.19
N ASN A 99 8.11 -4.54 11.26
CA ASN A 99 8.83 -4.99 12.45
C ASN A 99 8.12 -6.16 13.13
N ARG A 100 6.78 -6.11 13.28
CA ARG A 100 6.00 -7.23 13.83
C ARG A 100 6.07 -8.47 12.96
N TRP A 101 5.97 -8.29 11.64
CA TRP A 101 6.10 -9.40 10.70
C TRP A 101 7.51 -10.03 10.76
N ALA A 102 8.56 -9.21 10.79
CA ALA A 102 9.94 -9.66 10.95
C ALA A 102 10.19 -10.38 12.29
N ALA A 103 9.68 -9.84 13.40
CA ALA A 103 9.83 -10.42 14.73
C ALA A 103 9.16 -11.80 14.84
N THR A 104 7.97 -11.96 14.29
CA THR A 104 7.20 -13.23 14.39
C THR A 104 7.46 -14.20 13.25
N LEU A 105 8.03 -13.73 12.13
CA LEU A 105 8.08 -14.42 10.84
C LEU A 105 6.71 -14.94 10.37
N THR A 106 5.64 -14.43 10.96
CA THR A 106 4.26 -14.82 10.66
C THR A 106 3.62 -13.68 9.89
N PRO A 107 3.11 -13.92 8.67
CA PRO A 107 2.43 -12.89 7.90
C PRO A 107 1.22 -12.29 8.64
N PRO A 108 0.94 -10.99 8.47
CA PRO A 108 -0.30 -10.38 8.95
C PRO A 108 -1.54 -11.10 8.40
N ILE A 109 -2.59 -11.25 9.22
CA ILE A 109 -3.89 -11.79 8.76
C ILE A 109 -4.45 -10.93 7.61
N ALA A 110 -4.36 -9.60 7.76
CA ALA A 110 -4.71 -8.65 6.71
C ALA A 110 -3.56 -7.68 6.46
N PHE A 111 -3.07 -7.66 5.22
CA PHE A 111 -1.99 -6.81 4.76
C PHE A 111 -2.47 -5.38 4.54
N TRP A 112 -1.66 -4.43 4.97
CA TRP A 112 -1.89 -3.02 4.69
C TRP A 112 -1.16 -2.67 3.40
N LEU A 113 -1.85 -2.71 2.26
CA LEU A 113 -1.19 -2.61 0.95
C LEU A 113 -0.48 -1.27 0.75
N SER A 114 -1.03 -0.16 1.26
CA SER A 114 -0.34 1.13 1.25
C SER A 114 0.93 1.14 2.06
N ALA A 115 1.15 0.24 3.02
CA ALA A 115 2.40 0.17 3.77
C ALA A 115 3.59 -0.29 2.91
N PHE A 116 3.34 -1.01 1.82
CA PHE A 116 4.42 -1.43 0.93
C PHE A 116 4.95 -0.25 0.13
N THR A 117 6.27 -0.13 0.06
CA THR A 117 6.95 0.80 -0.85
C THR A 117 6.82 0.35 -2.30
N PHE A 118 6.64 -0.96 -2.54
CA PHE A 118 6.41 -1.55 -3.85
C PHE A 118 5.25 -2.57 -3.83
N PRO A 119 3.98 -2.11 -3.80
CA PRO A 119 2.81 -2.97 -3.63
C PRO A 119 2.58 -3.93 -4.80
N THR A 120 2.92 -3.55 -6.03
CA THR A 120 2.82 -4.43 -7.20
C THR A 120 3.73 -5.65 -7.07
N GLY A 121 4.96 -5.47 -6.57
CA GLY A 121 5.87 -6.58 -6.28
C GLY A 121 5.34 -7.53 -5.19
N PHE A 122 4.66 -6.99 -4.18
CA PHE A 122 3.96 -7.81 -3.18
C PHE A 122 2.85 -8.65 -3.82
N LEU A 123 1.98 -8.04 -4.63
CA LEU A 123 0.90 -8.75 -5.32
C LEU A 123 1.45 -9.86 -6.23
N THR A 124 2.52 -9.59 -6.97
CA THR A 124 3.21 -10.60 -7.79
C THR A 124 3.78 -11.73 -6.92
N ALA A 125 4.36 -11.44 -5.76
CA ALA A 125 4.87 -12.47 -4.85
C ALA A 125 3.75 -13.37 -4.29
N VAL A 126 2.55 -12.83 -4.06
CA VAL A 126 1.36 -13.62 -3.70
C VAL A 126 0.99 -14.57 -4.84
N LEU A 127 0.91 -14.08 -6.09
CA LEU A 127 0.64 -14.92 -7.26
C LEU A 127 1.71 -16.00 -7.44
N GLN A 128 2.99 -15.67 -7.28
CA GLN A 128 4.10 -16.64 -7.34
C GLN A 128 3.97 -17.72 -6.27
N THR A 129 3.51 -17.35 -5.07
CA THR A 129 3.35 -18.30 -3.96
C THR A 129 2.22 -19.29 -4.26
N SER A 130 1.08 -18.81 -4.75
CA SER A 130 -0.05 -19.66 -5.16
C SER A 130 0.30 -20.53 -6.38
N ALA A 131 0.92 -19.96 -7.41
CA ALA A 131 1.40 -20.69 -8.59
C ALA A 131 2.32 -21.87 -8.23
N ARG A 132 3.28 -21.65 -7.32
CA ARG A 132 4.19 -22.70 -6.83
C ARG A 132 3.46 -23.77 -6.01
N LYS A 133 2.49 -23.37 -5.17
CA LYS A 133 1.67 -24.29 -4.36
C LYS A 133 0.85 -25.22 -5.25
N GLU A 134 0.33 -24.73 -6.36
CA GLU A 134 -0.53 -25.49 -7.28
C GLU A 134 0.22 -26.13 -8.48
N GLY A 135 1.51 -25.84 -8.64
CA GLY A 135 2.31 -26.33 -9.78
C GLY A 135 1.89 -25.72 -11.13
N LYS A 136 1.39 -24.48 -11.13
CA LYS A 136 0.88 -23.78 -12.32
C LYS A 136 1.80 -22.62 -12.71
N SER A 137 1.67 -22.14 -13.95
CA SER A 137 2.32 -20.89 -14.37
C SER A 137 1.61 -19.68 -13.76
N ILE A 138 2.38 -18.66 -13.38
CA ILE A 138 1.84 -17.38 -12.91
C ILE A 138 0.95 -16.71 -13.95
N ASP A 139 1.23 -16.90 -15.24
CA ASP A 139 0.51 -16.27 -16.35
C ASP A 139 -0.93 -16.79 -16.51
N LEU A 140 -1.24 -17.94 -15.89
CA LEU A 140 -2.58 -18.52 -15.89
C LEU A 140 -3.45 -17.97 -14.76
N LEU A 141 -2.86 -17.25 -13.81
CA LEU A 141 -3.54 -16.74 -12.63
C LEU A 141 -4.05 -15.32 -12.85
N VAL A 142 -5.29 -15.10 -12.43
CA VAL A 142 -5.93 -13.79 -12.31
C VAL A 142 -6.43 -13.61 -10.88
N TRP A 143 -6.82 -12.39 -10.54
CA TRP A 143 -7.39 -12.10 -9.23
C TRP A 143 -8.91 -12.29 -9.24
N ASP A 144 -9.41 -13.00 -8.23
CA ASP A 144 -10.80 -12.94 -7.79
C ASP A 144 -10.86 -12.10 -6.50
N PHE A 145 -11.81 -11.17 -6.45
CA PHE A 145 -11.91 -10.18 -5.39
C PHE A 145 -13.21 -10.35 -4.60
N THR A 146 -13.09 -10.68 -3.32
CA THR A 146 -14.26 -10.84 -2.44
C THR A 146 -14.16 -9.92 -1.22
N PRO A 147 -14.97 -8.85 -1.13
CA PRO A 147 -15.09 -8.01 0.06
C PRO A 147 -15.54 -8.81 1.30
N GLN A 148 -14.92 -8.55 2.45
CA GLN A 148 -15.15 -9.25 3.72
C GLN A 148 -15.81 -8.32 4.74
N GLU A 149 -17.14 -8.37 4.85
CA GLU A 149 -17.89 -7.52 5.80
C GLU A 149 -17.69 -7.94 7.26
N GLN A 150 -17.39 -9.23 7.49
CA GLN A 150 -17.05 -9.73 8.81
C GLN A 150 -15.56 -9.55 9.10
N ALA A 151 -15.22 -9.50 10.39
CA ALA A 151 -13.83 -9.43 10.81
C ALA A 151 -13.06 -10.68 10.37
N VAL A 152 -11.98 -10.48 9.61
CA VAL A 152 -11.06 -11.54 9.22
C VAL A 152 -10.15 -11.89 10.40
N VAL A 153 -10.39 -13.05 11.00
CA VAL A 153 -9.69 -13.53 12.21
C VAL A 153 -8.64 -14.59 11.92
N PHE A 154 -8.70 -15.22 10.75
CA PHE A 154 -7.74 -16.22 10.29
C PHE A 154 -7.22 -15.85 8.90
N PRO A 155 -5.98 -16.24 8.53
CA PRO A 155 -5.51 -16.08 7.16
C PRO A 155 -6.37 -16.91 6.19
N PRO A 156 -6.50 -16.49 4.92
CA PRO A 156 -7.21 -17.28 3.92
C PRO A 156 -6.41 -18.53 3.53
N GLU A 157 -7.08 -19.55 3.01
CA GLU A 157 -6.43 -20.78 2.53
C GLU A 157 -5.51 -20.54 1.32
N ASP A 158 -5.90 -19.60 0.45
CA ASP A 158 -5.08 -19.09 -0.63
C ASP A 158 -5.29 -17.58 -0.84
N GLY A 159 -4.26 -16.92 -1.36
CA GLY A 159 -4.25 -15.46 -1.51
C GLY A 159 -4.04 -14.70 -0.20
N VAL A 160 -4.54 -13.47 -0.14
CA VAL A 160 -4.34 -12.56 1.00
C VAL A 160 -5.56 -11.68 1.25
N TYR A 161 -5.79 -11.26 2.49
CA TYR A 161 -6.69 -10.14 2.77
C TYR A 161 -5.93 -8.82 2.72
N VAL A 162 -6.49 -7.83 2.01
CA VAL A 162 -5.95 -6.47 1.92
C VAL A 162 -6.90 -5.51 2.62
N ARG A 163 -6.35 -4.68 3.52
CA ARG A 163 -7.10 -3.66 4.28
C ARG A 163 -6.60 -2.24 4.01
N GLY A 164 -7.38 -1.26 4.44
CA GLY A 164 -7.01 0.16 4.38
C GLY A 164 -7.18 0.75 2.98
N MET A 165 -8.29 0.43 2.33
CA MET A 165 -8.67 0.92 1.00
C MET A 165 -9.86 1.85 1.13
N TYR A 166 -9.88 2.90 0.31
CA TYR A 166 -10.92 3.92 0.32
C TYR A 166 -11.47 4.10 -1.08
N LEU A 167 -12.79 4.10 -1.23
CA LEU A 167 -13.47 4.37 -2.47
C LEU A 167 -13.65 5.87 -2.65
N GLU A 168 -13.28 6.39 -3.81
CA GLU A 168 -13.49 7.78 -4.23
C GLU A 168 -14.49 7.81 -5.39
N GLY A 169 -15.41 8.76 -5.39
CA GLY A 169 -16.42 8.92 -6.45
C GLY A 169 -17.63 8.00 -6.34
N ALA A 170 -17.64 7.08 -5.37
CA ALA A 170 -18.73 6.17 -5.03
C ALA A 170 -18.71 5.81 -3.53
N SER A 171 -19.80 5.20 -3.06
CA SER A 171 -19.90 4.62 -1.71
C SER A 171 -20.18 3.13 -1.76
N TRP A 172 -20.02 2.48 -0.61
CA TRP A 172 -20.10 1.02 -0.50
C TRP A 172 -21.37 0.56 0.22
N HIS A 173 -22.22 -0.19 -0.49
CA HIS A 173 -23.43 -0.76 0.08
C HIS A 173 -23.15 -2.13 0.74
N LYS A 174 -22.85 -2.12 2.03
CA LYS A 174 -22.43 -3.31 2.81
C LYS A 174 -23.32 -4.54 2.66
N LYS A 175 -24.65 -4.36 2.68
CA LYS A 175 -25.60 -5.50 2.64
C LYS A 175 -25.60 -6.22 1.28
N ASN A 176 -25.45 -5.46 0.19
CA ASN A 176 -25.48 -6.03 -1.17
C ASN A 176 -24.07 -6.27 -1.71
N GLN A 177 -23.05 -5.76 -1.03
CA GLN A 177 -21.66 -5.75 -1.46
C GLN A 177 -21.51 -5.16 -2.87
N THR A 178 -22.09 -3.99 -3.09
CA THR A 178 -22.08 -3.29 -4.37
C THR A 178 -21.72 -1.82 -4.21
N LEU A 179 -21.31 -1.21 -5.32
CA LEU A 179 -21.22 0.24 -5.43
C LEU A 179 -22.60 0.88 -5.29
N MET A 180 -22.63 2.06 -4.67
CA MET A 180 -23.79 2.93 -4.58
C MET A 180 -23.35 4.39 -4.68
N GLU A 181 -24.29 5.28 -4.95
CA GLU A 181 -23.98 6.71 -5.00
C GLU A 181 -23.58 7.23 -3.62
N PRO A 182 -22.60 8.15 -3.56
CA PRO A 182 -22.12 8.66 -2.30
C PRO A 182 -23.12 9.62 -1.65
N SER A 183 -23.09 9.67 -0.32
CA SER A 183 -23.87 10.64 0.43
C SER A 183 -23.35 12.06 0.21
N LEU A 184 -24.18 13.07 0.47
CA LEU A 184 -23.73 14.47 0.39
C LEU A 184 -22.49 14.69 1.25
N MET A 185 -21.48 15.32 0.65
CA MET A 185 -20.17 15.63 1.26
C MET A 185 -19.30 14.41 1.64
N GLU A 186 -19.66 13.20 1.19
CA GLU A 186 -18.81 12.02 1.33
C GLU A 186 -17.73 12.02 0.24
N LEU A 187 -16.52 12.45 0.61
CA LEU A 187 -15.38 12.50 -0.32
C LEU A 187 -14.78 11.10 -0.56
N PHE A 188 -14.75 10.29 0.48
CA PHE A 188 -14.18 8.93 0.46
C PHE A 188 -15.00 8.00 1.35
N CYS A 189 -15.16 6.75 0.91
CA CYS A 189 -15.88 5.71 1.64
C CYS A 189 -14.90 4.56 1.97
N PRO A 190 -14.65 4.22 3.25
CA PRO A 190 -13.76 3.10 3.59
C PRO A 190 -14.35 1.78 3.12
N LEU A 191 -13.53 0.98 2.43
CA LEU A 191 -13.91 -0.38 2.02
C LEU A 191 -13.59 -1.39 3.12
N PRO A 192 -14.39 -2.46 3.26
CA PRO A 192 -14.00 -3.61 4.07
C PRO A 192 -12.68 -4.23 3.54
N PRO A 193 -11.99 -5.06 4.33
CA PRO A 193 -10.91 -5.88 3.80
C PRO A 193 -11.39 -6.67 2.58
N ILE A 194 -10.60 -6.71 1.52
CA ILE A 194 -10.92 -7.49 0.32
C ILE A 194 -9.99 -8.70 0.27
N HIS A 195 -10.56 -9.87 0.01
CA HIS A 195 -9.81 -11.07 -0.30
C HIS A 195 -9.30 -10.99 -1.73
N PHE A 196 -7.99 -10.98 -1.88
CA PHE A 196 -7.29 -11.07 -3.15
C PHE A 196 -6.93 -12.55 -3.33
N ARG A 197 -7.76 -13.29 -4.08
CA ARG A 197 -7.58 -14.72 -4.30
C ARG A 197 -7.04 -14.97 -5.71
N PRO A 198 -5.90 -15.64 -5.87
CA PRO A 198 -5.47 -16.14 -7.16
C PRO A 198 -6.42 -17.22 -7.66
N VAL A 199 -6.88 -17.12 -8.90
CA VAL A 199 -7.72 -18.13 -9.57
C VAL A 199 -7.24 -18.30 -11.00
N GLU A 200 -7.54 -19.45 -11.61
CA GLU A 200 -7.27 -19.63 -13.04
C GLU A 200 -8.14 -18.70 -13.89
N GLN A 201 -7.56 -18.19 -14.97
CA GLN A 201 -8.29 -17.38 -15.93
C GLN A 201 -9.45 -18.15 -16.55
N THR A 202 -10.66 -17.78 -16.17
CA THR A 202 -11.87 -18.32 -16.80
C THR A 202 -12.23 -17.52 -18.06
N LYS A 203 -12.88 -18.16 -19.04
CA LYS A 203 -13.32 -17.51 -20.28
C LYS A 203 -14.52 -16.58 -20.09
N GLN A 204 -15.22 -16.65 -18.97
CA GLN A 204 -16.46 -15.90 -18.74
C GLN A 204 -16.25 -14.85 -17.66
N ARG A 205 -16.41 -13.58 -18.03
CA ARG A 205 -16.44 -12.50 -17.07
C ARG A 205 -17.84 -12.35 -16.48
N PRO A 206 -17.98 -12.23 -15.15
CA PRO A 206 -19.27 -11.96 -14.52
C PRO A 206 -19.84 -10.63 -15.01
N LYS A 207 -21.12 -10.63 -15.39
CA LYS A 207 -21.84 -9.41 -15.77
C LYS A 207 -22.09 -8.55 -14.53
N GLY A 208 -22.16 -7.23 -14.70
CA GLY A 208 -22.43 -6.30 -13.60
C GLY A 208 -21.22 -6.04 -12.70
N MET A 209 -20.01 -6.22 -13.23
CA MET A 209 -18.78 -5.80 -12.56
C MET A 209 -18.28 -4.46 -13.11
N TYR A 210 -17.66 -3.70 -12.23
CA TYR A 210 -16.89 -2.50 -12.52
C TYR A 210 -15.42 -2.78 -12.25
N GLU A 211 -14.59 -2.55 -13.26
CA GLU A 211 -13.13 -2.59 -13.16
C GLU A 211 -12.65 -1.31 -12.48
N CYS A 212 -12.54 -1.34 -11.15
CA CYS A 212 -12.16 -0.17 -10.36
C CYS A 212 -10.64 -0.04 -10.29
N PRO A 213 -10.04 1.06 -10.82
CA PRO A 213 -8.61 1.26 -10.73
C PRO A 213 -8.21 1.59 -9.29
N VAL A 214 -7.15 0.93 -8.80
CA VAL A 214 -6.53 1.20 -7.50
C VAL A 214 -5.32 2.10 -7.70
N TYR A 215 -5.31 3.23 -7.01
CA TYR A 215 -4.19 4.16 -6.95
C TYR A 215 -3.59 4.20 -5.54
N TYR A 216 -2.27 4.39 -5.47
CA TYR A 216 -1.54 4.48 -4.21
C TYR A 216 -1.95 5.71 -3.39
N TYR A 217 -2.25 6.82 -4.06
CA TYR A 217 -2.67 8.10 -3.46
C TYR A 217 -3.52 8.90 -4.49
N PRO A 218 -4.21 9.99 -4.08
CA PRO A 218 -5.20 10.68 -4.93
C PRO A 218 -4.64 11.26 -6.24
N GLN A 219 -3.35 11.58 -6.31
CA GLN A 219 -2.74 12.12 -7.52
C GLN A 219 -2.48 11.00 -8.54
N ARG A 220 -3.49 10.71 -9.37
CA ARG A 220 -3.52 9.57 -10.30
C ARG A 220 -2.46 9.60 -11.41
N ALA A 221 -1.96 10.79 -11.76
CA ALA A 221 -0.90 10.96 -12.76
C ALA A 221 0.47 10.44 -12.29
N GLY A 222 0.63 10.16 -10.99
CA GLY A 222 1.91 9.81 -10.40
C GLY A 222 2.87 11.00 -10.30
N THR A 223 4.11 10.68 -9.93
CA THR A 223 5.25 11.61 -9.89
C THR A 223 6.35 11.08 -10.80
N GLN A 224 7.33 11.90 -11.18
CA GLN A 224 8.42 11.48 -12.08
C GLN A 224 9.05 10.15 -11.63
N GLY A 225 8.92 9.11 -12.45
CA GLY A 225 9.46 7.77 -12.21
C GLY A 225 8.64 6.86 -11.28
N ARG A 226 7.43 7.26 -10.85
CA ARG A 226 6.53 6.42 -10.04
C ARG A 226 5.08 6.55 -10.46
N GLU A 227 4.56 5.45 -11.00
CA GLU A 227 3.14 5.30 -11.30
C GLU A 227 2.33 5.30 -10.01
N ALA A 228 1.18 6.00 -10.01
CA ALA A 228 0.23 5.93 -8.91
C ALA A 228 -0.65 4.69 -9.01
N PHE A 229 -0.84 4.15 -10.22
CA PHE A 229 -1.66 2.96 -10.47
C PHE A 229 -0.99 1.71 -9.86
N VAL A 230 -1.80 0.84 -9.24
CA VAL A 230 -1.33 -0.38 -8.57
C VAL A 230 -1.93 -1.63 -9.21
N VAL A 231 -3.26 -1.70 -9.26
CA VAL A 231 -4.00 -2.89 -9.75
C VAL A 231 -5.43 -2.48 -10.10
N VAL A 232 -6.15 -3.30 -10.86
CA VAL A 232 -7.61 -3.19 -11.04
C VAL A 232 -8.29 -4.16 -10.09
N VAL A 233 -9.25 -3.67 -9.31
CA VAL A 233 -10.12 -4.50 -8.46
C VAL A 233 -11.51 -4.53 -9.06
N GLU A 234 -12.02 -5.73 -9.33
CA GLU A 234 -13.38 -5.90 -9.81
C GLU A 234 -14.38 -5.80 -8.66
N LEU A 235 -15.30 -4.84 -8.75
CA LEU A 235 -16.37 -4.63 -7.77
C LEU A 235 -17.74 -4.76 -8.44
N ARG A 236 -18.75 -5.24 -7.70
CA ARG A 236 -20.12 -5.28 -8.22
C ARG A 236 -20.66 -3.86 -8.43
N SER A 237 -21.15 -3.58 -9.64
CA SER A 237 -21.56 -2.22 -10.06
C SER A 237 -22.84 -1.73 -9.38
N GLY A 238 -23.64 -2.63 -8.81
CA GLY A 238 -24.88 -2.29 -8.11
C GLY A 238 -26.00 -1.93 -9.09
N GLU A 239 -26.76 -0.88 -8.76
CA GLU A 239 -27.90 -0.42 -9.55
C GLU A 239 -27.49 0.22 -10.88
N HIS A 240 -26.27 0.77 -10.94
CA HIS A 240 -25.74 1.46 -12.11
C HIS A 240 -24.80 0.56 -12.93
N PRO A 241 -24.74 0.75 -14.26
CA PRO A 241 -23.80 0.04 -15.11
C PRO A 241 -22.37 0.54 -14.93
N SER A 242 -21.39 -0.21 -15.43
CA SER A 242 -19.95 0.11 -15.32
C SER A 242 -19.61 1.51 -15.85
N GLU A 243 -20.22 1.92 -16.97
CA GLU A 243 -19.98 3.21 -17.62
C GLU A 243 -20.34 4.42 -16.74
N PHE A 244 -21.30 4.25 -15.83
CA PHE A 244 -21.65 5.29 -14.87
C PHE A 244 -20.48 5.58 -13.93
N TRP A 245 -19.87 4.52 -13.38
CA TRP A 245 -18.72 4.63 -12.46
C TRP A 245 -17.47 5.12 -13.16
N ILE A 246 -17.25 4.75 -14.42
CA ILE A 246 -16.19 5.29 -15.28
C ILE A 246 -16.32 6.81 -15.42
N LYS A 247 -17.51 7.31 -15.77
CA LYS A 247 -17.75 8.76 -15.96
C LYS A 247 -17.59 9.55 -14.67
N ARG A 248 -17.86 8.94 -13.52
CA ARG A 248 -17.61 9.54 -12.20
C ARG A 248 -16.14 9.50 -11.78
N GLY A 249 -15.28 8.84 -12.56
CA GLY A 249 -13.89 8.63 -12.20
C GLY A 249 -13.74 7.82 -10.92
N THR A 250 -14.63 6.85 -10.68
CA THR A 250 -14.62 6.04 -9.45
C THR A 250 -13.28 5.30 -9.33
N ALA A 251 -12.68 5.31 -8.15
CA ALA A 251 -11.38 4.66 -7.94
C ALA A 251 -11.24 4.20 -6.49
N ILE A 252 -10.31 3.26 -6.27
CA ILE A 252 -9.84 2.92 -4.94
C ILE A 252 -8.54 3.66 -4.68
N LEU A 253 -8.39 4.22 -3.49
CA LEU A 253 -7.20 4.87 -2.99
C LEU A 253 -6.63 4.06 -1.82
N LEU A 254 -5.32 3.83 -1.83
CA LEU A 254 -4.62 3.16 -0.71
C LEU A 254 -4.23 4.14 0.41
N SER A 255 -4.09 5.42 0.08
CA SER A 255 -3.79 6.52 1.01
C SER A 255 -4.61 7.75 0.66
N LEU A 256 -4.99 8.52 1.68
CA LEU A 256 -5.67 9.81 1.54
C LEU A 256 -4.66 10.97 1.68
N SER A 257 -5.10 12.20 1.43
CA SER A 257 -4.24 13.39 1.45
C SER A 257 -4.23 14.18 2.76
N ASN A 258 -5.08 13.85 3.75
CA ASN A 258 -5.21 14.60 5.00
C ASN A 258 -5.11 13.70 6.24
#